data_AF-A0A3S1B7E5-F1
#
_entry.id   AF-A0A3S1B7E5-F1
#
_cell.length_a   1.000
_cell.length_b   1.000
_cell.length_c   1.000
_cell.angle_alpha   90.00
_cell.angle_beta   90.00
_cell.angle_gamma   90.00
#
_symmetry.space_group_name_H-M   'P 1'
#
loop_
_entity.id
_entity.type
_entity.pdbx_description
1 polymer ?
#
loop_
_entity_poly.entity_id
_entity_poly.type
_entity_poly.pdbx_seq_one_letter_code
_entity_poly.pdbx_strand_id
1 'polypeptide(L)'
;MASIFKVTPTPEPFKRRCSFDSLSNADLVLLLRQAVDSLQPTARQQGIDLRAELPAAPCRLRGDAHFLERALLNLLDNAVRHTPSGGVVVAGCSPEGDKARVAVRDSGSG
;
A
#
# COMPACT_ATOMS: atom_id res chain seq x y z
N MET A 1 -11.94 9.96 -3.40
CA MET A 1 -11.01 10.49 -4.44
C MET A 1 -9.84 9.51 -4.60
N ALA A 2 -9.18 9.44 -5.76
CA ALA A 2 -7.98 8.59 -5.89
C ALA A 2 -6.76 9.30 -5.30
N SER A 3 -6.36 8.95 -4.06
CA SER A 3 -5.09 9.41 -3.48
C SER A 3 -3.91 8.70 -4.16
N ILE A 4 -3.24 9.39 -5.08
CA ILE A 4 -2.06 8.88 -5.79
C ILE A 4 -0.82 9.34 -5.01
N PHE A 5 -0.21 8.44 -4.23
CA PHE A 5 1.13 8.67 -3.69
C PHE A 5 2.19 8.16 -4.68
N LYS A 6 2.92 9.09 -5.30
CA LYS A 6 4.14 8.77 -6.05
C LYS A 6 5.27 8.57 -5.05
N VAL A 7 5.68 7.32 -4.82
CA VAL A 7 6.92 7.04 -4.10
C VAL A 7 8.08 7.33 -5.05
N THR A 8 8.62 8.54 -4.97
CA THR A 8 9.89 8.87 -5.62
C THR A 8 11.04 8.43 -4.72
N PRO A 9 12.00 7.59 -5.17
CA PRO A 9 13.31 7.58 -4.56
C PRO A 9 13.95 8.93 -4.88
N THR A 10 13.84 9.87 -3.94
CA THR A 10 14.66 11.08 -3.90
C THR A 10 16.05 10.70 -3.37
N PRO A 11 17.15 11.08 -4.04
CA PRO A 11 18.46 11.04 -3.44
C PRO A 11 18.64 12.28 -2.56
N GLU A 12 18.10 12.29 -1.35
CA GLU A 12 18.34 13.32 -0.33
C GLU A 12 18.46 12.66 1.06
N PRO A 13 19.38 13.10 1.94
CA PRO A 13 19.78 12.35 3.12
C PRO A 13 18.77 12.62 4.26
N PHE A 14 17.66 11.88 4.29
CA PHE A 14 16.73 11.93 5.41
C PHE A 14 17.28 11.14 6.61
N LYS A 15 18.18 11.78 7.36
CA LYS A 15 18.79 11.26 8.58
C LYS A 15 17.79 11.31 9.75
N ARG A 16 16.86 10.35 9.82
CA ARG A 16 16.12 10.02 11.05
C ARG A 16 16.07 8.51 11.27
N ARG A 17 17.10 8.05 11.98
CA ARG A 17 17.12 6.93 12.95
C ARG A 17 16.24 5.72 12.59
N CYS A 18 16.55 5.10 11.46
CA CYS A 18 16.28 3.69 11.23
C CYS A 18 17.64 3.02 11.13
N SER A 19 17.86 1.95 11.91
CA SER A 19 19.10 1.16 11.86
C SER A 19 19.39 0.79 10.40
N PHE A 20 20.47 1.35 9.90
CA PHE A 20 20.83 1.42 8.50
C PHE A 20 21.59 0.14 8.14
N ASP A 21 20.93 -0.96 7.74
CA ASP A 21 21.68 -2.09 7.13
C ASP A 21 20.91 -3.22 6.38
N SER A 22 19.74 -2.99 5.78
CA SER A 22 19.25 -3.92 4.74
C SER A 22 18.23 -3.31 3.79
N LEU A 23 18.72 -2.61 2.77
CA LEU A 23 17.96 -2.45 1.54
C LEU A 23 17.81 -3.84 0.90
N SER A 24 16.68 -4.48 1.15
CA SER A 24 16.34 -5.79 0.60
C SER A 24 15.44 -5.62 -0.62
N ASN A 25 15.41 -6.64 -1.49
CA ASN A 25 14.43 -6.66 -2.57
C ASN A 25 13.06 -6.95 -1.96
N ALA A 26 12.22 -5.92 -1.86
CA ALA A 26 10.84 -6.03 -1.42
C ALA A 26 9.92 -6.23 -2.62
N ASP A 27 8.91 -7.09 -2.50
CA ASP A 27 7.89 -7.30 -3.53
C ASP A 27 6.58 -6.64 -3.07
N LEU A 28 6.18 -5.55 -3.73
CA LEU A 28 4.94 -4.85 -3.38
C LEU A 28 3.70 -5.69 -3.59
N VAL A 29 3.73 -6.63 -4.55
CA VAL A 29 2.58 -7.51 -4.79
C VAL A 29 2.35 -8.36 -3.54
N LEU A 30 3.41 -8.89 -2.94
CA LEU A 30 3.31 -9.68 -1.72
C LEU A 30 2.87 -8.82 -0.53
N LEU A 31 3.51 -7.66 -0.33
CA LEU A 31 3.22 -6.78 0.79
C LEU A 31 1.78 -6.23 0.75
N LEU A 32 1.28 -5.86 -0.44
CA LEU A 32 -0.11 -5.41 -0.61
C LEU A 32 -1.10 -6.53 -0.33
N ARG A 33 -0.83 -7.77 -0.77
CA ARG A 33 -1.68 -8.93 -0.44
C ARG A 33 -1.77 -9.12 1.07
N GLN A 34 -0.62 -9.15 1.75
CA GLN A 34 -0.55 -9.32 3.20
C GLN A 34 -1.31 -8.22 3.96
N ALA A 35 -1.17 -6.97 3.52
CA ALA A 35 -1.88 -5.85 4.12
C ALA A 35 -3.40 -5.93 3.91
N VAL A 36 -3.85 -6.31 2.70
CA VAL A 36 -5.27 -6.53 2.39
C VAL A 36 -5.86 -7.67 3.21
N ASP A 37 -5.15 -8.80 3.29
CA ASP A 37 -5.58 -9.98 4.06
C ASP A 37 -5.70 -9.65 5.55
N SER A 38 -4.79 -8.83 6.07
CA SER A 38 -4.80 -8.37 7.47
C SER A 38 -6.01 -7.48 7.79
N LEU A 39 -6.46 -6.66 6.83
CA LEU A 39 -7.56 -5.70 7.02
C LEU A 39 -8.91 -6.25 6.55
N GLN A 40 -8.95 -7.39 5.86
CA GLN A 40 -10.17 -8.04 5.39
C GLN A 40 -11.21 -8.26 6.49
N PRO A 41 -10.85 -8.78 7.69
CA PRO A 41 -11.81 -8.94 8.78
C PRO A 41 -12.47 -7.61 9.20
N THR A 42 -11.68 -6.55 9.33
CA THR A 42 -12.15 -5.20 9.69
C THR A 42 -13.06 -4.62 8.62
N ALA A 43 -12.68 -4.74 7.34
CA ALA A 43 -13.48 -4.28 6.22
C ALA A 43 -14.83 -5.01 6.16
N ARG A 44 -14.86 -6.33 6.35
CA ARG A 44 -16.10 -7.12 6.42
C ARG A 44 -17.02 -6.69 7.55
N GLN A 45 -16.46 -6.43 8.74
CA GLN A 45 -17.25 -5.94 9.88
C GLN A 45 -17.92 -4.59 9.60
N GLN A 46 -17.27 -3.74 8.81
CA GLN A 46 -17.80 -2.44 8.39
C GLN A 46 -18.68 -2.53 7.12
N GLY A 47 -18.84 -3.72 6.53
CA GLY A 47 -19.59 -3.91 5.29
C GLY A 47 -18.90 -3.30 4.06
N ILE A 48 -17.57 -3.27 4.03
CA ILE A 48 -16.76 -2.71 2.95
C ILE A 48 -16.18 -3.84 2.09
N ASP A 49 -16.27 -3.71 0.76
CA ASP A 49 -15.58 -4.60 -0.19
C ASP A 49 -14.12 -4.15 -0.36
N LEU A 50 -13.21 -4.79 0.38
CA LEU A 50 -11.77 -4.58 0.26
C LEU A 50 -11.14 -5.63 -0.67
N ARG A 51 -10.53 -5.18 -1.77
CA ARG A 51 -9.89 -6.08 -2.74
C ARG A 51 -8.57 -5.53 -3.29
N ALA A 52 -7.74 -6.45 -3.79
CA ALA A 52 -6.45 -6.13 -4.39
C ALA A 52 -6.47 -6.41 -5.90
N GLU A 53 -6.19 -5.39 -6.71
CA GLU A 53 -5.97 -5.48 -8.16
C GLU A 53 -4.46 -5.40 -8.42
N LEU A 54 -3.82 -6.56 -8.41
CA LEU A 54 -2.37 -6.68 -8.47
C LEU A 54 -1.92 -7.30 -9.79
N PRO A 55 -0.78 -6.86 -10.36
CA PRO A 55 -0.21 -7.44 -11.55
C PRO A 55 0.22 -8.88 -11.30
N ALA A 56 0.23 -9.69 -12.37
CA ALA A 56 0.74 -11.06 -12.31
C ALA A 56 2.26 -11.13 -12.09
N ALA A 57 2.98 -10.09 -12.56
CA ALA A 57 4.41 -9.98 -12.37
C ALA A 57 4.73 -9.32 -11.01
N PRO A 58 5.78 -9.77 -10.32
CA PRO A 58 6.23 -9.17 -9.06
C PRO A 58 6.69 -7.72 -9.28
N CYS A 59 6.38 -6.85 -8.33
CA CYS A 59 6.78 -5.45 -8.37
C CYS A 59 7.89 -5.23 -7.34
N ARG A 60 9.13 -5.48 -7.79
CA ARG A 60 10.31 -5.47 -6.92
C ARG A 60 10.87 -4.05 -6.78
N LEU A 61 11.13 -3.63 -5.54
CA LEU A 61 11.88 -2.41 -5.23
C LEU A 61 12.97 -2.70 -4.20
N ARG A 62 13.97 -1.81 -4.17
CA ARG A 62 14.93 -1.76 -3.06
C ARG A 62 14.33 -0.90 -1.95
N GLY A 63 14.11 -1.51 -0.80
CA GLY A 63 13.55 -0.83 0.35
C GLY A 63 13.52 -1.72 1.58
N ASP A 64 13.15 -1.14 2.71
CA ASP A 64 12.89 -1.90 3.91
C ASP A 64 11.44 -2.41 3.85
N ALA A 65 11.29 -3.72 3.74
CA ALA A 65 9.99 -4.38 3.63
C ALA A 65 9.07 -4.06 4.81
N HIS A 66 9.62 -3.92 6.02
CA HIS A 66 8.83 -3.64 7.22
C HIS A 66 8.30 -2.21 7.23
N PHE A 67 9.09 -1.22 6.79
CA PHE A 67 8.60 0.15 6.64
C PHE A 67 7.55 0.26 5.53
N LEU A 68 7.74 -0.45 4.42
CA LEU A 68 6.77 -0.48 3.33
C LEU A 68 5.45 -1.13 3.77
N GLU A 69 5.51 -2.29 4.43
CA GLU A 69 4.34 -2.97 4.98
C GLU A 69 3.55 -2.06 5.92
N ARG A 70 4.23 -1.42 6.87
CA ARG A 70 3.57 -0.46 7.79
C ARG A 70 2.95 0.71 7.05
N ALA A 71 3.60 1.25 6.02
CA ALA A 71 3.03 2.33 5.23
C ALA A 71 1.77 1.89 4.45
N LEU A 72 1.79 0.69 3.87
CA LEU A 72 0.64 0.10 3.17
C LEU A 72 -0.54 -0.16 4.11
N LEU A 73 -0.27 -0.75 5.29
CA LEU A 73 -1.28 -0.97 6.33
C LEU A 73 -1.92 0.34 6.76
N ASN A 74 -1.12 1.37 7.04
CA ASN A 74 -1.65 2.69 7.42
C ASN A 74 -2.52 3.29 6.32
N LEU A 75 -2.14 3.16 5.05
CA LEU A 75 -2.90 3.69 3.92
C LEU A 75 -4.23 2.96 3.75
N LEU A 76 -4.22 1.63 3.82
CA LEU A 76 -5.41 0.81 3.67
C LEU A 76 -6.36 0.93 4.87
N ASP A 77 -5.82 1.00 6.09
CA ASP A 77 -6.62 1.24 7.31
C ASP A 77 -7.36 2.57 7.21
N ASN A 78 -6.65 3.62 6.77
CA ASN A 78 -7.27 4.91 6.50
C ASN A 78 -8.38 4.79 5.45
N ALA A 79 -8.16 4.09 4.34
CA ALA A 79 -9.17 3.93 3.30
C ALA A 79 -10.41 3.18 3.82
N VAL A 80 -10.23 2.09 4.55
CA VAL A 80 -11.33 1.33 5.17
C VAL A 80 -12.10 2.22 6.15
N ARG A 81 -11.41 2.92 7.05
CA ARG A 81 -12.04 3.75 8.08
C ARG A 81 -12.83 4.95 7.53
N HIS A 82 -12.42 5.51 6.39
CA HIS A 82 -13.10 6.65 5.76
C HIS A 82 -14.11 6.24 4.69
N THR A 83 -14.23 4.96 4.38
CA THR A 83 -15.24 4.44 3.46
C THR A 83 -16.52 4.14 4.23
N PRO A 84 -17.69 4.66 3.82
CA PRO A 84 -18.96 4.32 4.45
C PRO A 84 -19.31 2.84 4.21
N SER A 85 -20.18 2.29 5.05
CA SER A 85 -20.66 0.92 4.89
C SER A 85 -21.32 0.71 3.51
N GLY A 86 -21.07 -0.43 2.88
CA GLY A 86 -21.45 -0.73 1.50
C GLY A 86 -20.50 -0.16 0.44
N GLY A 87 -19.44 0.53 0.85
CA GLY A 87 -18.41 1.06 -0.06
C GLY A 87 -17.38 0.03 -0.50
N VAL A 88 -16.47 0.46 -1.38
CA VAL A 88 -15.44 -0.37 -2.01
C VAL A 88 -14.08 0.28 -1.83
N VAL A 89 -13.09 -0.51 -1.45
CA VAL A 89 -11.67 -0.13 -1.39
C VAL A 89 -10.88 -1.08 -2.28
N VAL A 90 -10.17 -0.51 -3.25
CA VAL A 90 -9.33 -1.24 -4.20
C VAL A 90 -7.88 -0.83 -4.03
N ALA A 91 -7.03 -1.78 -3.70
CA ALA A 91 -5.59 -1.60 -3.58
C ALA A 91 -4.88 -2.16 -4.82
N GLY A 92 -3.90 -1.45 -5.36
CA GLY A 92 -3.14 -1.91 -6.52
C GLY A 92 -1.73 -1.36 -6.55
N CYS A 93 -0.87 -2.01 -7.35
CA CYS A 93 0.46 -1.50 -7.64
C CYS A 93 0.84 -1.73 -9.10
N SER A 94 1.73 -0.88 -9.62
CA SER A 94 2.29 -1.05 -10.95
C SER A 94 3.74 -0.57 -10.98
N PRO A 95 4.63 -1.23 -11.75
CA PRO A 95 5.94 -0.66 -12.03
C PRO A 95 5.80 0.63 -12.85
N GLU A 96 6.63 1.63 -12.55
CA GLU A 96 6.68 2.93 -13.23
C GLU A 96 8.14 3.34 -13.41
N GLY A 97 8.78 2.85 -14.48
CA GLY A 97 10.22 3.02 -14.71
C GLY A 97 11.04 2.38 -13.60
N ASP A 98 11.93 3.15 -12.98
CA ASP A 98 12.75 2.72 -11.83
C ASP A 98 12.02 2.81 -10.49
N LYS A 99 10.70 3.04 -10.52
CA LYS A 99 9.86 3.24 -9.35
C LYS A 99 8.70 2.27 -9.37
N ALA A 100 8.01 2.20 -8.25
CA ALA A 100 6.72 1.54 -8.16
C ALA A 100 5.66 2.54 -7.73
N ARG A 101 4.49 2.41 -8.33
CA ARG A 101 3.29 3.15 -7.95
C ARG A 101 2.41 2.22 -7.12
N VAL A 102 1.93 2.74 -6.00
CA VAL A 102 0.85 2.12 -5.24
C VAL A 102 -0.37 3.04 -5.34
N ALA A 103 -1.52 2.45 -5.58
CA ALA A 103 -2.79 3.16 -5.66
C ALA A 103 -3.79 2.49 -4.72
N VAL A 104 -4.45 3.31 -3.90
CA VAL A 104 -5.61 2.88 -3.12
C VAL A 104 -6.76 3.77 -3.54
N ARG A 105 -7.83 3.15 -4.04
CA ARG A 105 -9.06 3.82 -4.46
C ARG A 105 -10.17 3.40 -3.54
N ASP A 106 -10.74 4.35 -2.84
CA ASP A 106 -11.92 4.16 -2.02
C ASP A 106 -13.13 4.90 -2.60
N SER A 107 -14.33 4.44 -2.24
CA SER A 107 -15.60 5.12 -2.52
C SER A 107 -16.05 6.03 -1.38
N GLY A 108 -15.14 6.39 -0.46
CA GLY A 108 -15.41 7.33 0.62
C GLY A 108 -15.54 8.77 0.12
N SER A 109 -16.05 9.65 0.99
CA SER A 109 -16.17 11.08 0.73
C SER A 109 -14.86 11.86 0.88
N GLY A 110 -13.71 11.16 0.82
CA GLY A 110 -12.37 11.75 0.87
C GLY A 110 -11.95 12.37 -0.44
#